data_AF-A0A1L5KXT6-F1
#
_entry.id   AF-A0A1L5KXT6-F1
#
_cell.length_a   1.000
_cell.length_b   1.000
_cell.length_c   1.000
_cell.angle_alpha   90.00
_cell.angle_beta   90.00
_cell.angle_gamma   90.00
#
_symmetry.space_group_name_H-M   'P 1'
#
loop_
_entity.id
_entity.type
_entity.pdbx_description
1 polymer ?
#
loop_
_entity_poly.entity_id
_entity_poly.type
_entity_poly.pdbx_seq_one_letter_code
_entity_poly.pdbx_strand_id
1 'polypeptide(L)'
;WGKDYLDIERVNSSSPTAKAALEFGAALARMHDAGAEYFGSAPEGYDGTCYFGPLQDPVKMDTGEWTDPISYFADGRLRPMVELGVKRGELDQRDVDLTEKVIEALPDIMGRAAEDTPARIHGDLWSGNVMWTADSGQTEAVLIDPAAHGGHREEDLAMLHLFGMSYLTQITEGYQSVHPL
;
A
#
# COMPACT_ATOMS: atom_id res chain seq x y z
N TRP A 1 -11.81 20.52 -8.09
CA TRP A 1 -11.45 19.39 -8.95
C TRP A 1 -11.85 19.72 -10.38
N GLY A 2 -10.88 19.82 -11.28
CA GLY A 2 -11.16 19.81 -12.72
C GLY A 2 -11.28 18.38 -13.24
N LYS A 3 -11.63 18.21 -14.51
CA LYS A 3 -11.63 16.87 -15.14
C LYS A 3 -10.21 16.32 -15.34
N ASP A 4 -9.23 17.21 -15.51
CA ASP A 4 -7.88 16.87 -15.93
C ASP A 4 -6.79 17.45 -14.99
N TYR A 5 -7.18 17.95 -13.81
CA TYR A 5 -6.22 18.49 -12.83
C TYR A 5 -6.72 18.33 -11.38
N LEU A 6 -5.73 18.19 -10.49
CA LEU A 6 -5.87 18.02 -9.06
C LEU A 6 -5.15 19.18 -8.37
N ASP A 7 -5.89 20.05 -7.67
CA ASP A 7 -5.29 21.11 -6.84
C ASP A 7 -5.22 20.60 -5.40
N ILE A 8 -4.00 20.48 -4.87
CA ILE A 8 -3.73 20.02 -3.51
C ILE A 8 -2.79 20.99 -2.80
N GLU A 9 -2.67 20.81 -1.49
CA GLU A 9 -1.73 21.57 -0.66
C GLU A 9 -0.29 21.42 -1.17
N ARG A 10 0.46 22.53 -1.14
CA ARG A 10 1.89 22.50 -1.43
C ARG A 10 2.67 22.19 -0.16
N VAL A 11 3.39 21.08 -0.20
CA VAL A 11 4.29 20.64 0.89
C VAL A 11 5.73 21.04 0.56
N ASN A 12 6.43 21.74 1.46
CA ASN A 12 7.84 22.08 1.26
C ASN A 12 8.76 20.98 1.83
N SER A 13 9.65 20.46 0.99
CA SER A 13 10.54 19.38 1.39
C SER A 13 11.54 19.80 2.47
N SER A 14 11.77 18.90 3.42
CA SER A 14 12.81 18.99 4.45
C SER A 14 13.58 17.68 4.57
N SER A 15 14.66 17.66 5.35
CA SER A 15 15.37 16.41 5.65
C SER A 15 14.64 15.61 6.74
N PRO A 16 14.55 14.27 6.63
CA PRO A 16 14.02 13.44 7.69
C PRO A 16 14.87 13.50 8.95
N THR A 17 14.24 13.24 10.10
CA THR A 17 14.92 12.99 11.37
C THR A 17 14.49 11.64 11.93
N ALA A 18 15.34 11.03 12.76
CA ALA A 18 15.01 9.76 13.42
C ALA A 18 13.73 9.86 14.29
N LYS A 19 13.51 11.01 14.93
CA LYS A 19 12.30 11.28 15.71
C LYS A 19 11.05 11.31 14.80
N ALA A 20 11.11 12.07 13.71
CA ALA A 20 10.01 12.16 12.76
C ALA A 20 9.69 10.79 12.11
N ALA A 21 10.72 9.96 11.88
CA ALA A 21 10.56 8.60 11.38
C ALA A 21 9.83 7.67 12.37
N LEU A 22 10.17 7.75 13.66
CA LEU A 22 9.46 7.03 14.71
C LEU A 22 7.99 7.48 14.80
N GLU A 23 7.75 8.80 14.75
CA GLU A 23 6.40 9.37 14.79
C GLU A 23 5.58 9.01 13.55
N PHE A 24 6.21 8.96 12.37
CA PHE A 24 5.62 8.49 11.13
C PHE A 24 5.18 7.03 11.23
N GLY A 25 6.06 6.13 11.70
CA GLY A 25 5.70 4.73 11.89
C GLY A 25 4.47 4.56 12.78
N ALA A 26 4.42 5.29 13.90
CA ALA A 26 3.28 5.28 14.80
C ALA A 26 2.00 5.87 14.16
N ALA A 27 2.13 6.89 13.31
CA ALA A 27 1.01 7.47 12.57
C ALA A 27 0.48 6.53 11.48
N LEU A 28 1.38 5.80 10.80
CA LEU A 28 1.01 4.80 9.80
C LEU A 28 0.21 3.65 10.41
N ALA A 29 0.63 3.14 11.58
CA ALA A 29 -0.14 2.13 12.31
C ALA A 29 -1.56 2.63 12.65
N ARG A 30 -1.70 3.87 13.13
CA ARG A 30 -3.02 4.46 13.40
C ARG A 30 -3.87 4.64 12.13
N MET A 31 -3.24 4.93 11.00
CA MET A 31 -3.93 5.00 9.71
C MET A 31 -4.48 3.62 9.33
N HIS A 32 -3.68 2.56 9.47
CA HIS A 32 -4.12 1.19 9.21
C HIS A 32 -5.25 0.77 10.15
N ASP A 33 -5.17 1.11 11.43
CA ASP A 33 -6.17 0.80 12.47
C ASP A 33 -7.52 1.53 12.25
N ALA A 34 -7.55 2.55 11.39
CA ALA A 34 -8.82 3.15 10.97
C ALA A 34 -9.69 2.14 10.19
N GLY A 35 -9.07 1.08 9.65
CA GLY A 35 -9.74 -0.07 9.04
C GLY A 35 -10.42 0.22 7.70
N ALA A 36 -10.90 -0.87 7.09
CA ALA A 36 -11.78 -0.88 5.93
C ALA A 36 -12.85 -1.96 6.10
N GLU A 37 -13.94 -1.89 5.33
CA GLU A 37 -15.04 -2.87 5.43
C GLU A 37 -14.60 -4.25 4.91
N TYR A 38 -13.87 -4.26 3.80
CA TYR A 38 -13.36 -5.46 3.16
C TYR A 38 -11.93 -5.24 2.64
N PHE A 39 -11.22 -6.34 2.40
CA PHE A 39 -10.09 -6.26 1.49
C PHE A 39 -10.62 -5.88 0.10
N GLY A 40 -9.91 -5.02 -0.62
CA GLY A 40 -10.32 -4.43 -1.89
C GLY A 40 -11.33 -3.28 -1.79
N SER A 41 -11.75 -2.84 -0.59
CA SER A 41 -12.66 -1.69 -0.48
C SER A 41 -12.04 -0.43 -1.08
N ALA A 42 -12.79 0.26 -1.94
CA ALA A 42 -12.45 1.62 -2.36
C ALA A 42 -12.54 2.60 -1.17
N PRO A 43 -11.94 3.80 -1.27
CA PRO A 43 -12.16 4.85 -0.27
C PRO A 43 -13.64 5.11 -0.01
N GLU A 44 -14.00 5.37 1.25
CA GLU A 44 -15.39 5.59 1.65
C GLU A 44 -16.04 6.71 0.84
N GLY A 45 -17.22 6.43 0.28
CA GLY A 45 -17.96 7.38 -0.56
C GLY A 45 -17.40 7.56 -1.99
N TYR A 46 -16.41 6.77 -2.41
CA TYR A 46 -15.90 6.75 -3.77
C TYR A 46 -16.41 5.53 -4.55
N ASP A 47 -17.14 5.77 -5.63
CA ASP A 47 -17.69 4.76 -6.55
C ASP A 47 -16.94 4.70 -7.89
N GLY A 48 -15.86 5.48 -8.02
CA GLY A 48 -15.04 5.54 -9.23
C GLY A 48 -14.05 4.38 -9.34
N THR A 49 -13.32 4.37 -10.45
CA THR A 49 -12.27 3.37 -10.68
C THR A 49 -11.01 3.74 -9.90
N CYS A 50 -10.51 2.80 -9.09
CA CYS A 50 -9.21 2.91 -8.45
C CYS A 50 -8.09 2.53 -9.44
N TYR A 51 -6.94 3.20 -9.34
CA TYR A 51 -5.82 2.99 -10.26
C TYR A 51 -4.51 2.83 -9.50
N PHE A 52 -3.60 2.04 -10.07
CA PHE A 52 -2.22 1.85 -9.64
C PHE A 52 -1.26 2.11 -10.80
N GLY A 53 -0.04 2.52 -10.49
CA GLY A 53 1.00 2.78 -11.49
C GLY A 53 0.94 4.20 -12.06
N PRO A 54 1.78 4.48 -13.04
CA PRO A 54 2.09 5.85 -13.40
C PRO A 54 0.97 6.49 -14.24
N LEU A 55 0.81 7.81 -14.14
CA LEU A 55 -0.30 8.55 -14.78
C LEU A 55 -0.42 8.35 -16.29
N GLN A 56 0.68 8.04 -17.00
CA GLN A 56 0.65 7.80 -18.45
C GLN A 56 0.11 6.42 -18.84
N ASP A 57 0.08 5.45 -17.92
CA ASP A 57 -0.42 4.09 -18.15
C ASP A 57 -1.02 3.52 -16.84
N PRO A 58 -2.12 4.11 -16.34
CA PRO A 58 -2.70 3.69 -15.08
C PRO A 58 -3.37 2.33 -15.23
N VAL A 59 -3.00 1.41 -14.33
CA VAL A 59 -3.58 0.07 -14.24
C VAL A 59 -4.81 0.14 -13.34
N LYS A 60 -5.94 -0.34 -13.82
CA LYS A 60 -7.15 -0.44 -12.98
C LYS A 60 -6.92 -1.45 -11.88
N MET A 61 -7.27 -1.07 -10.67
CA MET A 61 -7.26 -1.98 -9.53
C MET A 61 -8.62 -2.62 -9.37
N ASP A 62 -8.63 -3.92 -9.09
CA ASP A 62 -9.86 -4.59 -8.70
C ASP A 62 -10.26 -4.11 -7.30
N THR A 63 -11.49 -3.61 -7.21
CA THR A 63 -12.19 -3.33 -5.98
C THR A 63 -13.19 -4.45 -5.70
N GLY A 64 -13.43 -4.75 -4.44
CA GLY A 64 -14.26 -5.88 -4.06
C GLY A 64 -14.52 -5.99 -2.58
N GLU A 65 -15.18 -7.09 -2.21
CA GLU A 65 -15.67 -7.38 -0.86
C GLU A 65 -15.02 -8.66 -0.33
N TRP A 66 -13.71 -8.81 -0.50
CA TRP A 66 -12.99 -9.99 -0.01
C TRP A 66 -12.93 -9.97 1.52
N THR A 67 -13.27 -11.10 2.14
CA THR A 67 -13.36 -11.25 3.60
C THR A 67 -12.14 -11.95 4.20
N ASP A 68 -11.22 -12.44 3.36
CA ASP A 68 -9.97 -13.05 3.77
C ASP A 68 -8.81 -12.53 2.89
N PRO A 69 -7.60 -12.38 3.46
CA PRO A 69 -6.48 -11.82 2.72
C PRO A 69 -5.94 -12.77 1.63
N ILE A 70 -6.19 -14.09 1.73
CA ILE A 70 -5.66 -15.07 0.78
C ILE A 70 -6.38 -14.94 -0.56
N SER A 71 -7.72 -14.94 -0.56
CA SER A 71 -8.53 -14.74 -1.77
C SER A 71 -8.31 -13.35 -2.36
N TYR A 72 -8.15 -12.34 -1.51
CA TYR A 72 -7.79 -10.99 -1.92
C TYR A 72 -6.44 -10.94 -2.66
N PHE A 73 -5.37 -11.51 -2.11
CA PHE A 73 -4.06 -11.52 -2.76
C PHE A 73 -4.09 -12.35 -4.04
N ALA A 74 -4.73 -13.51 -4.02
CA ALA A 74 -4.81 -14.38 -5.18
C ALA A 74 -5.59 -13.73 -6.33
N ASP A 75 -6.85 -13.39 -6.09
CA ASP A 75 -7.80 -13.04 -7.15
C ASP A 75 -7.86 -11.53 -7.39
N GLY A 76 -7.64 -10.71 -6.37
CA GLY A 76 -7.68 -9.25 -6.48
C GLY A 76 -6.35 -8.60 -6.83
N ARG A 77 -5.21 -9.30 -6.71
CA ARG A 77 -3.87 -8.73 -6.88
C ARG A 77 -2.95 -9.54 -7.82
N LEU A 78 -2.65 -10.79 -7.48
CA LEU A 78 -1.65 -11.59 -8.19
C LEU A 78 -2.12 -12.05 -9.57
N ARG A 79 -3.28 -12.72 -9.66
CA ARG A 79 -3.84 -13.19 -10.96
C ARG A 79 -4.05 -12.04 -11.95
N PRO A 80 -4.70 -10.91 -11.59
CA PRO A 80 -4.90 -9.82 -12.53
C PRO A 80 -3.59 -9.24 -13.09
N MET A 81 -2.56 -9.13 -12.24
CA MET A 81 -1.27 -8.57 -12.65
C MET A 81 -0.49 -9.52 -13.56
N VAL A 82 -0.46 -10.82 -13.28
CA VAL A 82 0.24 -11.78 -14.15
C VAL A 82 -0.47 -11.92 -15.51
N GLU A 83 -1.80 -11.93 -15.51
CA GLU A 83 -2.61 -11.95 -16.75
C GLU A 83 -2.36 -10.69 -17.60
N LEU A 84 -2.28 -9.51 -16.96
CA LEU A 84 -1.93 -8.27 -17.64
C LEU A 84 -0.51 -8.33 -18.22
N GLY A 85 0.46 -8.86 -17.48
CA GLY A 85 1.83 -9.03 -17.94
C GLY A 85 1.93 -9.96 -19.17
N VAL A 86 1.20 -11.08 -19.16
CA VAL A 86 1.11 -11.99 -20.32
C VAL A 86 0.46 -11.30 -21.51
N LYS A 87 -0.64 -10.56 -21.29
CA LYS A 87 -1.31 -9.79 -22.35
C LYS A 87 -0.42 -8.73 -22.97
N ARG A 88 0.49 -8.14 -22.18
CA ARG A 88 1.49 -7.17 -22.64
C ARG A 88 2.72 -7.81 -23.28
N GLY A 89 2.88 -9.13 -23.16
CA GLY A 89 4.04 -9.87 -23.66
C GLY A 89 5.29 -9.73 -22.79
N GLU A 90 5.14 -9.24 -21.55
CA GLU A 90 6.23 -9.05 -20.58
C GLU A 90 6.45 -10.29 -19.71
N LEU A 91 5.42 -11.12 -19.57
CA LEU A 91 5.44 -12.38 -18.81
C LEU A 91 5.02 -13.54 -19.71
N ASP A 92 5.44 -14.76 -19.35
CA ASP A 92 5.12 -15.98 -20.08
C ASP A 92 4.38 -17.02 -19.20
N GLN A 93 4.08 -18.19 -19.78
CA GLN A 93 3.34 -19.24 -19.08
C GLN A 93 4.06 -19.73 -17.81
N ARG A 94 5.39 -19.64 -17.74
CA ARG A 94 6.15 -20.04 -16.54
C ARG A 94 5.89 -19.08 -15.38
N ASP A 95 5.71 -17.80 -15.68
CA ASP A 95 5.39 -16.79 -14.67
C ASP A 95 3.97 -17.01 -14.10
N VAL A 96 3.03 -17.39 -14.96
CA VAL A 96 1.68 -17.83 -14.55
C VAL A 96 1.77 -19.05 -13.64
N ASP A 97 2.46 -20.11 -14.09
CA ASP A 97 2.60 -21.35 -13.31
C ASP A 97 3.31 -21.12 -11.97
N LEU A 98 4.27 -20.19 -11.91
CA LEU A 98 4.93 -19.80 -10.66
C LEU A 98 3.98 -19.02 -9.75
N THR A 99 3.20 -18.10 -10.31
CA THR A 99 2.22 -17.31 -9.56
C THR A 99 1.17 -18.21 -8.92
N GLU A 100 0.65 -19.21 -9.64
CA GLU A 100 -0.28 -20.19 -9.08
C GLU A 100 0.34 -20.98 -7.92
N LYS A 101 1.61 -21.40 -8.02
CA LYS A 101 2.31 -22.06 -6.90
C LYS A 101 2.46 -21.17 -5.68
N VAL A 102 2.67 -19.87 -5.87
CA VAL A 102 2.70 -18.89 -4.77
C VAL A 102 1.31 -18.78 -4.14
N ILE A 103 0.26 -18.67 -4.96
CA ILE A 103 -1.13 -18.62 -4.51
C ILE A 103 -1.50 -19.87 -3.70
N GLU A 104 -1.16 -21.06 -4.20
CA GLU A 104 -1.38 -22.33 -3.49
C GLU A 104 -0.66 -22.38 -2.13
N ALA A 105 0.49 -21.71 -2.01
CA ALA A 105 1.28 -21.65 -0.79
C ALA A 105 0.88 -20.51 0.17
N LEU A 106 0.03 -19.56 -0.25
CA LEU A 106 -0.39 -18.41 0.59
C LEU A 106 -0.92 -18.82 1.96
N PRO A 107 -1.76 -19.86 2.12
CA PRO A 107 -2.25 -20.27 3.44
C PRO A 107 -1.12 -20.61 4.42
N ASP A 108 -0.03 -21.19 3.93
CA ASP A 108 1.13 -21.56 4.75
C ASP A 108 2.08 -20.36 4.96
N ILE A 109 2.25 -19.51 3.94
CA ILE A 109 3.16 -18.36 3.97
C ILE A 109 2.63 -17.26 4.89
N MET A 110 1.32 -17.00 4.85
CA MET A 110 0.69 -15.91 5.61
C MET A 110 0.78 -16.15 7.13
N GLY A 111 0.69 -17.41 7.58
CA GLY A 111 0.74 -17.73 9.01
C GLY A 111 -0.28 -16.90 9.81
N ARG A 112 0.19 -16.16 10.81
CA ARG A 112 -0.68 -15.30 11.66
C ARG A 112 -1.26 -14.09 10.92
N ALA A 113 -0.60 -13.62 9.86
CA ALA A 113 -1.11 -12.52 9.04
C ALA A 113 -2.43 -12.89 8.32
N ALA A 114 -2.74 -14.18 8.18
CA ALA A 114 -4.03 -14.61 7.65
C ALA A 114 -5.22 -14.24 8.56
N GLU A 115 -4.97 -13.92 9.84
CA GLU A 115 -5.98 -13.53 10.83
C GLU A 115 -6.20 -12.01 10.88
N ASP A 116 -5.41 -11.22 10.14
CA ASP A 116 -5.53 -9.77 10.14
C ASP A 116 -6.82 -9.31 9.44
N THR A 117 -7.33 -8.16 9.89
CA THR A 117 -8.50 -7.50 9.29
C THR A 117 -8.08 -6.47 8.24
N PRO A 118 -8.96 -6.09 7.30
CA PRO A 118 -8.66 -5.08 6.29
C PRO A 118 -8.23 -3.75 6.92
N ALA A 119 -7.05 -3.28 6.54
CA ALA A 119 -6.50 -1.99 6.95
C ALA A 119 -6.74 -0.94 5.86
N ARG A 120 -6.86 0.32 6.27
CA ARG A 120 -6.81 1.45 5.33
C ARG A 120 -5.37 1.71 4.93
N ILE A 121 -4.96 1.19 3.78
CA ILE A 121 -3.57 1.31 3.31
C ILE A 121 -3.40 2.43 2.27
N HIS A 122 -2.17 2.90 2.12
CA HIS A 122 -1.75 3.82 1.07
C HIS A 122 -1.76 3.12 -0.30
N GLY A 123 -1.32 1.85 -0.36
CA GLY A 123 -1.37 1.00 -1.55
C GLY A 123 -0.23 1.22 -2.56
N ASP A 124 0.57 2.28 -2.38
CA ASP A 124 1.80 2.54 -3.15
C ASP A 124 2.89 3.17 -2.27
N LEU A 125 3.12 2.62 -1.07
CA LEU A 125 3.98 3.25 -0.06
C LEU A 125 5.47 2.94 -0.24
N TRP A 126 6.06 3.40 -1.33
CA TRP A 126 7.52 3.41 -1.51
C TRP A 126 8.12 4.74 -1.05
N SER A 127 9.45 4.81 -0.94
CA SER A 127 10.13 5.99 -0.37
C SER A 127 9.90 7.30 -1.13
N GLY A 128 9.59 7.26 -2.42
CA GLY A 128 9.22 8.44 -3.20
C GLY A 128 7.86 9.04 -2.83
N ASN A 129 6.96 8.23 -2.28
CA ASN A 129 5.62 8.65 -1.85
C ASN A 129 5.57 9.07 -0.37
N VAL A 130 6.74 9.11 0.30
CA VAL A 130 6.90 9.66 1.65
C VAL A 130 7.66 10.98 1.57
N MET A 131 6.93 12.08 1.62
CA MET A 131 7.52 13.42 1.68
C MET A 131 7.78 13.85 3.12
N TRP A 132 8.96 14.39 3.40
CA TRP A 132 9.26 15.01 4.70
C TRP A 132 9.07 16.52 4.60
N THR A 133 8.37 17.12 5.56
CA THR A 133 8.17 18.59 5.64
C THR A 133 8.46 19.11 7.04
N ALA A 134 8.75 20.41 7.15
CA ALA A 134 8.85 21.13 8.40
C ALA A 134 7.94 22.37 8.43
N ASP A 135 6.90 22.42 7.58
CA ASP A 135 5.99 23.55 7.43
C ASP A 135 5.25 23.90 8.74
N SER A 136 4.99 22.89 9.59
CA SER A 136 4.40 23.05 10.93
C SER A 136 5.41 23.49 12.01
N GLY A 137 6.68 23.67 11.66
CA GLY A 137 7.78 23.97 12.59
C GLY A 137 8.45 22.74 13.20
N GLN A 138 7.96 21.54 12.92
CA GLN A 138 8.58 20.26 13.27
C GLN A 138 8.62 19.34 12.04
N THR A 139 9.64 18.50 11.93
CA THR A 139 9.74 17.55 10.81
C THR A 139 8.67 16.47 10.93
N GLU A 140 7.88 16.27 9.89
CA GLU A 140 6.84 15.24 9.80
C GLU A 140 6.79 14.60 8.41
N ALA A 141 6.19 13.42 8.32
CA ALA A 141 5.94 12.73 7.05
C ALA A 141 4.55 13.07 6.52
N VAL A 142 4.47 13.32 5.22
CA VAL A 142 3.24 13.45 4.44
C VAL A 142 3.27 12.39 3.34
N LEU A 143 2.18 11.64 3.21
CA LEU A 143 2.03 10.62 2.17
C LEU A 143 1.39 11.24 0.94
N ILE A 144 1.90 10.89 -0.25
CA ILE A 144 1.43 11.41 -1.54
C ILE A 144 1.21 10.28 -2.54
N ASP A 145 0.44 10.57 -3.60
CA ASP A 145 0.15 9.64 -4.69
C ASP A 145 -0.38 8.26 -4.23
N PRO A 146 -1.48 8.23 -3.44
CA PRO A 146 -2.02 6.97 -2.95
C PRO A 146 -2.73 6.18 -4.04
N ALA A 147 -2.57 4.86 -3.97
CA ALA A 147 -3.46 3.88 -4.58
C ALA A 147 -4.36 3.28 -3.48
N ALA A 148 -5.02 4.15 -2.71
CA ALA A 148 -5.63 3.80 -1.42
C ALA A 148 -6.80 2.81 -1.55
N HIS A 149 -6.82 1.82 -0.68
CA HIS A 149 -7.88 0.81 -0.58
C HIS A 149 -7.83 0.07 0.76
N GLY A 150 -8.83 -0.77 1.02
CA GLY A 150 -8.77 -1.78 2.08
C GLY A 150 -7.79 -2.88 1.69
N GLY A 151 -6.69 -3.05 2.42
CA GLY A 151 -5.66 -4.04 2.10
C GLY A 151 -5.06 -4.66 3.34
N HIS A 152 -4.08 -5.54 3.18
CA HIS A 152 -3.30 -6.06 4.29
C HIS A 152 -2.27 -5.01 4.72
N ARG A 153 -2.22 -4.70 6.02
CA ARG A 153 -1.37 -3.62 6.56
C ARG A 153 0.13 -3.77 6.29
N GLU A 154 0.58 -5.02 6.07
CA GLU A 154 1.97 -5.30 5.73
C GLU A 154 2.34 -4.94 4.29
N GLU A 155 1.38 -4.70 3.38
CA GLU A 155 1.66 -4.31 1.98
C GLU A 155 2.45 -2.99 1.92
N ASP A 156 2.00 -1.99 2.67
CA ASP A 156 2.65 -0.68 2.75
C ASP A 156 4.05 -0.79 3.37
N LEU A 157 4.21 -1.60 4.42
CA LEU A 157 5.52 -1.84 5.03
C LEU A 157 6.46 -2.60 4.08
N ALA A 158 5.95 -3.61 3.39
CA ALA A 158 6.70 -4.38 2.41
C ALA A 158 7.23 -3.49 1.28
N MET A 159 6.44 -2.52 0.81
CA MET A 159 6.89 -1.54 -0.20
C MET A 159 8.04 -0.65 0.30
N LEU A 160 7.98 -0.18 1.56
CA LEU A 160 9.09 0.56 2.17
C LEU A 160 10.35 -0.29 2.29
N HIS A 161 10.22 -1.58 2.60
CA HIS A 161 11.33 -2.53 2.64
C HIS A 161 11.92 -2.81 1.25
N LEU A 162 11.06 -3.00 0.24
CA LEU A 162 11.44 -3.38 -1.12
C LEU A 162 12.28 -2.29 -1.81
N PHE A 163 11.84 -1.03 -1.72
CA PHE A 163 12.52 0.10 -2.37
C PHE A 163 13.54 0.81 -1.46
N GLY A 164 13.56 0.43 -0.17
CA GLY A 164 14.40 1.03 0.84
C GLY A 164 13.88 2.39 1.30
N MET A 165 14.01 2.64 2.61
CA MET A 165 13.56 3.87 3.25
C MET A 165 14.58 4.38 4.27
N SER A 166 14.78 5.70 4.30
CA SER A 166 15.60 6.33 5.34
C SER A 166 14.96 6.14 6.71
N TYR A 167 15.77 5.76 7.71
CA TYR A 167 15.29 5.47 9.07
C TYR A 167 14.24 4.34 9.15
N LEU A 168 14.29 3.36 8.24
CA LEU A 168 13.36 2.23 8.20
C LEU A 168 13.25 1.50 9.56
N THR A 169 14.35 1.37 10.30
CA THR A 169 14.33 0.81 11.66
C THR A 169 13.44 1.63 12.60
N GLN A 170 13.57 2.96 12.62
CA GLN A 170 12.74 3.82 13.47
C GLN A 170 11.28 3.81 13.02
N ILE A 171 11.00 3.78 11.71
CA ILE A 171 9.64 3.64 11.18
C ILE A 171 9.02 2.34 11.68
N THR A 172 9.76 1.23 11.57
CA THR A 172 9.31 -0.09 12.02
C THR A 172 9.08 -0.14 13.53
N GLU A 173 10.00 0.42 14.33
CA GLU A 173 9.87 0.54 15.78
C GLU A 173 8.64 1.38 16.17
N GLY A 174 8.42 2.51 15.49
CA GLY A 174 7.28 3.39 15.72
C GLY A 174 5.96 2.69 15.41
N TYR A 175 5.92 1.93 14.31
CA TYR A 175 4.77 1.14 13.93
C TYR A 175 4.43 0.07 14.98
N GLN A 176 5.41 -0.77 15.35
CA GLN A 176 5.23 -1.84 16.32
C GLN A 176 4.86 -1.33 17.73
N SER A 177 5.22 -0.08 18.06
CA SER A 177 4.82 0.55 19.33
C SER A 177 3.31 0.81 19.44
N VAL A 178 2.60 0.86 18.31
CA VAL A 178 1.15 1.09 18.23
C VAL A 178 0.43 -0.20 17.86
N HIS A 179 0.86 -0.86 16.79
CA HIS A 179 0.28 -2.10 16.31
C HIS A 179 1.40 -3.12 16.02
N PRO A 180 1.66 -4.07 16.93
CA PRO A 180 2.64 -5.13 16.72
C PRO A 180 2.38 -5.91 15.43
N LEU A 181 3.45 -6.27 14.72
CA LEU A 181 3.39 -7.15 13.53
C LEU A 181 3.30 -8.61 13.96
#